data_AF-A0AAV6U5K5-F1
#
_entry.id   AF-A0AAV6U5K5-F1
#
_cell.length_a   1.000
_cell.length_b   1.000
_cell.length_c   1.000
_cell.angle_alpha   90.00
_cell.angle_beta   90.00
_cell.angle_gamma   90.00
#
_symmetry.space_group_name_H-M   'P 1'
#
loop_
_entity.id
_entity.type
_entity.pdbx_description
1 polymer ?
#
loop_
_entity_poly.entity_id
_entity_poly.type
_entity_poly.pdbx_seq_one_letter_code
_entity_poly.pdbx_strand_id
1 'polypeptide(L)'
;MAGNESQEEDSTDDNTILKSQGGDVNVALEGFKSAFLLDIKGLVKKIEETIHKENNKNKVKKLSQLATSDIKQYLYTLVLRCAQEETKYCKNVARVNELEERVASDQDKFDVVAQDLRSLSVIMKANHERIGKFMDGVGAVSDSCNFPTLDHKEEQPVLIIDTNEESGARSYRDALIKKSNVLGKRRVDDIILPKPNRVIIKLKNSEELESFRATLEGDADLNKLANTKISKTRKNRLILFGAPGDITDPEFKNELKDIEGLSDQEIDIFKSFPNNNGSKNYIIDVNNKTKAILLDLSKIIINYNRVKIQNYVQVSRCFKCQKFGHVAFNCRHGVRCGACGGNHDTRSCPNGENEQTFKCVNCIEAKIPDHMHRADSKSCPSFAAHKKLKISQGHAK
;
A
#
# COMPACT_ATOMS: atom_id res chain seq x y z
N MET A 1 14.67 26.31 40.87
CA MET A 1 14.43 27.57 40.13
C MET A 1 14.34 27.22 38.66
N ALA A 2 13.39 27.84 37.96
CA ALA A 2 12.84 27.48 36.64
C ALA A 2 11.94 26.23 36.66
N GLY A 3 10.66 26.48 36.99
CA GLY A 3 9.57 25.55 36.73
C GLY A 3 9.16 25.60 35.27
N ASN A 4 8.55 24.50 34.82
CA ASN A 4 7.73 24.48 33.61
C ASN A 4 6.44 23.76 33.99
N GLU A 5 5.39 24.56 34.10
CA GLU A 5 3.99 24.17 34.29
C GLU A 5 3.52 23.43 33.03
N SER A 6 3.21 22.14 33.17
CA SER A 6 2.47 21.39 32.16
C SER A 6 1.00 21.44 32.52
N GLN A 7 0.25 22.05 31.61
CA GLN A 7 -1.16 22.39 31.65
C GLN A 7 -2.04 21.18 31.98
N GLU A 8 -2.79 21.29 33.06
CA GLU A 8 -4.04 20.55 33.27
C GLU A 8 -5.08 21.17 32.33
N GLU A 9 -5.49 20.44 31.29
CA GLU A 9 -6.61 20.85 30.45
C GLU A 9 -7.91 20.63 31.24
N ASP A 10 -8.49 21.77 31.61
CA ASP A 10 -9.73 21.96 32.35
C ASP A 10 -10.91 21.36 31.57
N SER A 11 -11.45 20.25 32.06
CA SER A 11 -12.70 19.67 31.59
C SER A 11 -13.88 20.44 32.18
N THR A 12 -14.13 21.64 31.64
CA THR A 12 -15.31 22.45 31.98
C THR A 12 -16.03 22.89 30.71
N ASP A 13 -17.35 22.74 30.73
CA ASP A 13 -18.34 23.41 29.87
C ASP A 13 -18.87 22.74 28.58
N ASP A 14 -19.16 21.43 28.60
CA ASP A 14 -20.22 20.88 27.73
C ASP A 14 -21.59 20.82 28.44
N ASN A 15 -21.61 20.86 29.78
CA ASN A 15 -22.84 20.88 30.59
C ASN A 15 -23.53 22.26 30.63
N THR A 16 -22.88 23.29 30.07
CA THR A 16 -23.38 24.68 30.04
C THR A 16 -24.16 24.97 28.76
N ILE A 17 -23.96 24.17 27.69
CA ILE A 17 -24.65 24.32 26.40
C ILE A 17 -26.04 23.65 26.41
N LEU A 18 -26.26 22.62 27.22
CA LEU A 18 -27.58 21.97 27.34
C LEU A 18 -28.55 22.71 28.27
N LYS A 19 -28.05 23.53 29.22
CA LYS A 19 -28.90 24.37 30.07
C LYS A 19 -29.38 25.66 29.38
N SER A 20 -28.70 26.12 28.34
CA SER A 20 -29.08 27.35 27.62
C SER A 20 -30.34 27.16 26.75
N GLN A 21 -30.63 25.94 26.30
CA GLN A 21 -31.80 25.64 25.46
C GLN A 21 -33.13 25.58 26.24
N GLY A 22 -33.10 25.32 27.56
CA GLY A 22 -34.29 25.41 28.41
C GLY A 22 -34.81 26.84 28.61
N GLY A 23 -33.93 27.83 28.43
CA GLY A 23 -34.28 29.26 28.47
C GLY A 23 -35.04 29.73 27.24
N ASP A 24 -34.62 29.28 26.05
CA ASP A 24 -35.22 29.70 24.77
C ASP A 24 -36.67 29.24 24.57
N VAL A 25 -37.05 28.10 25.16
CA VAL A 25 -38.40 27.54 24.99
C VAL A 25 -39.44 28.25 25.86
N ASN A 26 -39.10 28.62 27.10
CA ASN A 26 -39.99 29.44 27.92
C ASN A 26 -40.16 30.84 27.32
N VAL A 27 -39.09 31.39 26.74
CA VAL A 27 -39.14 32.65 25.99
C VAL A 27 -40.02 32.53 24.75
N ALA A 28 -39.96 31.42 24.00
CA ALA A 28 -40.86 31.18 22.87
C ALA A 28 -42.34 31.00 23.29
N LEU A 29 -42.58 30.32 24.42
CA LEU A 29 -43.93 30.13 24.97
C LEU A 29 -44.53 31.45 25.50
N GLU A 30 -43.71 32.27 26.17
CA GLU A 30 -44.10 33.63 26.59
C GLU A 30 -44.28 34.58 25.40
N GLY A 31 -43.46 34.44 24.36
CA GLY A 31 -43.61 35.14 23.09
C GLY A 31 -44.94 34.81 22.42
N PHE A 32 -45.34 33.53 22.41
CA PHE A 32 -46.63 33.11 21.89
C PHE A 32 -47.81 33.64 22.73
N LYS A 33 -47.70 33.56 24.07
CA LYS A 33 -48.73 34.10 24.99
C LYS A 33 -48.90 35.61 24.85
N SER A 34 -47.81 36.36 24.69
CA SER A 34 -47.84 37.82 24.58
C SER A 34 -48.41 38.30 23.23
N ALA A 35 -48.00 37.70 22.11
CA ALA A 35 -48.58 37.98 20.80
C ALA A 35 -50.09 37.66 20.76
N PHE A 36 -50.51 36.58 21.41
CA PHE A 36 -51.91 36.18 21.51
C PHE A 36 -52.79 37.15 22.31
N LEU A 37 -52.30 37.68 23.44
CA LEU A 37 -53.03 38.68 24.22
C LEU A 37 -53.24 39.97 23.43
N LEU A 38 -52.33 40.32 22.52
CA LEU A 38 -52.47 41.47 21.63
C LEU A 38 -53.57 41.25 20.58
N ASP A 39 -53.60 40.08 19.95
CA ASP A 39 -54.61 39.75 18.94
C ASP A 39 -56.04 39.71 19.52
N ILE A 40 -56.22 39.10 20.71
CA ILE A 40 -57.52 39.10 21.40
C ILE A 40 -57.94 40.52 21.77
N LYS A 41 -57.04 41.33 22.34
CA LYS A 41 -57.34 42.72 22.67
C LYS A 41 -57.75 43.51 21.43
N GLY A 42 -57.09 43.28 20.29
CA GLY A 42 -57.45 43.89 19.02
C GLY A 42 -58.83 43.47 18.51
N LEU A 43 -59.17 42.18 18.64
CA LEU A 43 -60.47 41.65 18.21
C LEU A 43 -61.61 42.15 19.08
N VAL A 44 -61.43 42.14 20.41
CA VAL A 44 -62.40 42.67 21.38
C VAL A 44 -62.65 44.15 21.11
N LYS A 45 -61.58 44.95 20.89
CA LYS A 45 -61.71 46.37 20.57
C LYS A 45 -62.51 46.61 19.28
N LYS A 46 -62.25 45.84 18.22
CA LYS A 46 -63.02 45.92 16.96
C LYS A 46 -64.50 45.57 17.15
N ILE A 47 -64.79 44.58 17.99
CA ILE A 47 -66.16 44.17 18.32
C ILE A 47 -66.86 45.28 19.13
N GLU A 48 -66.19 45.84 20.15
CA GLU A 48 -66.71 46.95 20.95
C GLU A 48 -67.01 48.18 20.10
N GLU A 49 -66.10 48.57 19.20
CA GLU A 49 -66.30 49.68 18.25
C GLU A 49 -67.47 49.44 17.30
N THR A 50 -67.70 48.19 16.89
CA THR A 50 -68.80 47.82 15.99
C THR A 50 -70.15 47.84 16.72
N ILE A 51 -70.19 47.37 17.98
CA ILE A 51 -71.37 47.41 18.83
C ILE A 51 -71.73 48.86 19.18
N HIS A 52 -70.74 49.70 19.49
CA HIS A 52 -70.96 51.10 19.89
C HIS A 52 -71.51 51.99 18.76
N LYS A 53 -71.34 51.59 17.49
CA LYS A 53 -71.87 52.28 16.30
C LYS A 53 -73.31 51.87 15.95
N GLU A 54 -73.89 50.86 16.60
CA GLU A 54 -75.20 50.30 16.26
C GLU A 54 -76.29 50.77 17.25
N ASN A 55 -77.23 51.60 16.79
CA ASN A 55 -78.26 52.21 17.65
C ASN A 55 -79.49 51.32 17.91
N ASN A 56 -79.58 50.15 17.25
CA ASN A 56 -80.72 49.23 17.40
C ASN A 56 -80.43 48.17 18.48
N LYS A 57 -81.11 48.28 19.63
CA LYS A 57 -80.95 47.39 20.79
C LYS A 57 -81.08 45.90 20.47
N ASN A 58 -81.97 45.50 19.57
CA ASN A 58 -82.16 44.10 19.21
C ASN A 58 -81.01 43.55 18.35
N LYS A 59 -80.44 44.41 17.49
CA LYS A 59 -79.32 44.05 16.61
C LYS A 59 -78.00 43.99 17.37
N VAL A 60 -77.80 44.91 18.32
CA VAL A 60 -76.69 44.88 19.30
C VAL A 60 -76.68 43.56 20.08
N LYS A 61 -77.83 43.12 20.61
CA LYS A 61 -77.95 41.88 21.38
C LYS A 61 -77.61 40.62 20.55
N LYS A 62 -77.98 40.62 19.26
CA LYS A 62 -77.68 39.51 18.34
C LYS A 62 -76.19 39.49 17.95
N LEU A 63 -75.60 40.66 17.69
CA LEU A 63 -74.17 40.81 17.40
C LEU A 63 -73.29 40.42 18.59
N SER A 64 -73.67 40.80 19.83
CA SER A 64 -72.93 40.40 21.03
C SER A 64 -72.96 38.88 21.27
N GLN A 65 -74.10 38.23 20.98
CA GLN A 65 -74.22 36.78 21.10
C GLN A 65 -73.38 36.04 20.06
N LEU A 66 -73.37 36.51 18.81
CA LEU A 66 -72.56 35.92 17.73
C LEU A 66 -71.05 36.09 18.01
N ALA A 67 -70.65 37.30 18.42
CA ALA A 67 -69.27 37.58 18.82
C ALA A 67 -68.79 36.69 19.97
N THR A 68 -69.65 36.42 20.96
CA THR A 68 -69.33 35.51 22.08
C THR A 68 -69.13 34.07 21.59
N SER A 69 -69.90 33.63 20.59
CA SER A 69 -69.78 32.30 20.00
C SER A 69 -68.47 32.14 19.22
N ASP A 70 -68.14 33.12 18.38
CA ASP A 70 -66.92 33.08 17.56
C ASP A 70 -65.65 33.11 18.42
N ILE A 71 -65.64 33.93 19.49
CA ILE A 71 -64.55 33.96 20.46
C ILE A 71 -64.39 32.60 21.15
N LYS A 72 -65.50 31.96 21.55
CA LYS A 72 -65.46 30.63 22.18
C LYS A 72 -64.90 29.56 21.23
N GLN A 73 -65.31 29.57 19.96
CA GLN A 73 -64.84 28.60 18.97
C GLN A 73 -63.36 28.80 18.61
N TYR A 74 -62.91 30.05 18.55
CA TYR A 74 -61.50 30.38 18.36
C TYR A 74 -60.64 29.93 19.56
N LEU A 75 -61.09 30.20 20.79
CA LEU A 75 -60.43 29.72 22.00
C LEU A 75 -60.34 28.19 22.05
N TYR A 76 -61.41 27.49 21.68
CA TYR A 76 -61.42 26.02 21.65
C TYR A 76 -60.40 25.44 20.66
N THR A 77 -60.32 26.02 19.45
CA THR A 77 -59.34 25.61 18.43
C THR A 77 -57.90 25.82 18.91
N LEU A 78 -57.67 26.88 19.68
CA LEU A 78 -56.36 27.21 20.22
C LEU A 78 -55.92 26.25 21.33
N VAL A 79 -56.83 25.87 22.23
CA VAL A 79 -56.57 24.87 23.27
C VAL A 79 -56.17 23.54 22.65
N LEU A 80 -56.85 23.13 21.57
CA LEU A 80 -56.49 21.92 20.82
C LEU A 80 -55.09 22.02 20.19
N ARG A 81 -54.74 23.17 19.62
CA ARG A 81 -53.40 23.38 19.04
C ARG A 81 -52.30 23.39 20.09
N CYS A 82 -52.53 24.00 21.25
CA CYS A 82 -51.60 23.96 22.38
C CYS A 82 -51.40 22.54 22.89
N ALA A 83 -52.48 21.76 23.06
CA ALA A 83 -52.40 20.37 23.44
C ALA A 83 -51.61 19.52 22.41
N GLN A 84 -51.76 19.80 21.12
CA GLN A 84 -50.96 19.13 20.07
C GLN A 84 -49.47 19.46 20.17
N GLU A 85 -49.10 20.73 20.38
CA GLU A 85 -47.70 21.10 20.55
C GLU A 85 -47.10 20.53 21.86
N GLU A 86 -47.86 20.49 22.95
CA GLU A 86 -47.46 19.81 24.18
C GLU A 86 -47.19 18.32 23.96
N THR A 87 -48.05 17.61 23.21
CA THR A 87 -47.80 16.19 22.90
C THR A 87 -46.55 15.98 22.02
N LYS A 88 -46.25 16.89 21.09
CA LYS A 88 -45.01 16.84 20.29
C LYS A 88 -43.78 17.09 21.18
N TYR A 89 -43.88 18.05 22.09
CA TYR A 89 -42.82 18.35 23.06
C TYR A 89 -42.51 17.12 23.94
N CYS A 90 -43.51 16.49 24.53
CA CYS A 90 -43.33 15.28 25.35
C CYS A 90 -42.64 14.15 24.58
N LYS A 91 -42.97 13.97 23.29
CA LYS A 91 -42.30 12.98 22.42
C LYS A 91 -40.84 13.32 22.15
N ASN A 92 -40.53 14.59 21.94
CA ASN A 92 -39.16 15.04 21.72
C ASN A 92 -38.31 14.88 22.98
N VAL A 93 -38.85 15.21 24.16
CA VAL A 93 -38.17 15.00 25.44
C VAL A 93 -37.88 13.51 25.69
N ALA A 94 -38.85 12.64 25.43
CA ALA A 94 -38.63 11.19 25.55
C ALA A 94 -37.49 10.71 24.62
N ARG A 95 -37.44 11.21 23.37
CA ARG A 95 -36.38 10.89 22.42
C ARG A 95 -35.01 11.43 22.85
N VAL A 96 -34.95 12.61 23.47
CA VAL A 96 -33.70 13.17 24.00
C VAL A 96 -33.18 12.29 25.14
N ASN A 97 -34.04 11.88 26.07
CA ASN A 97 -33.65 10.98 27.16
C ASN A 97 -33.12 9.62 26.63
N GLU A 98 -33.78 9.03 25.62
CA GLU A 98 -33.28 7.80 24.96
C GLU A 98 -31.91 8.01 24.30
N LEU A 99 -31.65 9.19 23.73
CA LEU A 99 -30.35 9.52 23.15
C LEU A 99 -29.27 9.69 24.22
N GLU A 100 -29.60 10.34 25.35
CA GLU A 100 -28.69 10.51 26.48
C GLU A 100 -28.28 9.16 27.09
N GLU A 101 -29.22 8.23 27.28
CA GLU A 101 -28.93 6.88 27.78
C GLU A 101 -27.98 6.10 26.83
N ARG A 102 -28.15 6.25 25.51
CA ARG A 102 -27.26 5.63 24.53
C ARG A 102 -25.86 6.24 24.54
N VAL A 103 -25.77 7.57 24.64
CA VAL A 103 -24.48 8.27 24.72
C VAL A 103 -23.73 7.82 25.99
N ALA A 104 -24.41 7.69 27.12
CA ALA A 104 -23.82 7.16 28.35
C ALA A 104 -23.31 5.73 28.16
N SER A 105 -24.10 4.84 27.55
CA SER A 105 -23.68 3.46 27.29
C SER A 105 -22.49 3.36 26.32
N ASP A 106 -22.38 4.26 25.35
CA ASP A 106 -21.25 4.28 24.43
C ASP A 106 -19.99 4.85 25.09
N GLN A 107 -20.13 5.83 26.00
CA GLN A 107 -19.01 6.35 26.80
C GLN A 107 -18.36 5.25 27.66
N ASP A 108 -19.17 4.41 28.32
CA ASP A 108 -18.67 3.27 29.10
C ASP A 108 -17.84 2.31 28.23
N LYS A 109 -18.24 2.08 26.97
CA LYS A 109 -17.49 1.22 26.03
C LYS A 109 -16.16 1.87 25.65
N PHE A 110 -16.11 3.18 25.44
CA PHE A 110 -14.86 3.90 25.16
C PHE A 110 -13.89 3.82 26.33
N ASP A 111 -14.38 3.89 27.57
CA ASP A 111 -13.54 3.78 28.77
C ASP A 111 -12.91 2.39 28.92
N VAL A 112 -13.66 1.32 28.61
CA VAL A 112 -13.14 -0.05 28.57
C VAL A 112 -12.03 -0.19 27.51
N VAL A 113 -12.26 0.32 26.30
CA VAL A 113 -11.25 0.30 25.22
C VAL A 113 -10.01 1.11 25.61
N ALA A 114 -10.18 2.27 26.26
CA ALA A 114 -9.07 3.08 26.75
C ALA A 114 -8.26 2.34 27.82
N GLN A 115 -8.91 1.58 28.70
CA GLN A 115 -8.24 0.76 29.71
C GLN A 115 -7.47 -0.41 29.09
N ASP A 116 -8.01 -1.06 28.06
CA ASP A 116 -7.33 -2.12 27.32
C ASP A 116 -6.08 -1.59 26.59
N LEU A 117 -6.17 -0.41 25.97
CA LEU A 117 -5.04 0.25 25.31
C LEU A 117 -3.92 0.59 26.31
N ARG A 118 -4.26 1.10 27.49
CA ARG A 118 -3.29 1.33 28.58
C ARG A 118 -2.60 0.03 28.99
N SER A 119 -3.37 -1.06 29.15
CA SER A 119 -2.84 -2.37 29.53
C SER A 119 -1.90 -2.95 28.47
N LEU A 120 -2.27 -2.85 27.19
CA LEU A 120 -1.41 -3.24 26.06
C LEU A 120 -0.10 -2.46 26.03
N SER A 121 -0.12 -1.15 26.30
CA SER A 121 1.09 -0.33 26.34
C SER A 121 2.11 -0.79 27.39
N VAL A 122 1.64 -1.25 28.55
CA VAL A 122 2.48 -1.81 29.63
C VAL A 122 3.10 -3.12 29.19
N ILE A 123 2.32 -4.00 28.56
CA ILE A 123 2.80 -5.29 28.03
C ILE A 123 3.86 -5.07 26.94
N MET A 124 3.64 -4.10 26.05
CA MET A 124 4.60 -3.75 24.99
C MET A 124 5.92 -3.25 25.57
N LYS A 125 5.89 -2.37 26.58
CA LYS A 125 7.10 -1.89 27.27
C LYS A 125 7.85 -3.04 27.95
N ALA A 126 7.15 -3.92 28.66
CA ALA A 126 7.75 -5.09 29.30
C ALA A 126 8.39 -6.06 28.28
N ASN A 127 7.75 -6.25 27.12
CA ASN A 127 8.33 -7.05 26.03
C ASN A 127 9.55 -6.37 25.41
N HIS A 128 9.53 -5.04 25.23
CA HIS A 128 10.67 -4.29 24.73
C HIS A 128 11.89 -4.42 25.66
N GLU A 129 11.69 -4.34 26.98
CA GLU A 129 12.76 -4.58 27.96
C GLU A 129 13.29 -6.02 27.93
N ARG A 130 12.41 -7.02 27.76
CA ARG A 130 12.82 -8.43 27.62
C ARG A 130 13.63 -8.65 26.35
N ILE A 131 13.22 -8.03 25.25
CA ILE A 131 13.97 -8.06 23.98
C ILE A 131 15.32 -7.38 24.18
N GLY A 132 15.37 -6.21 24.84
CA GLY A 132 16.63 -5.54 25.20
C GLY A 132 17.58 -6.45 25.97
N LYS A 133 17.13 -7.04 27.08
CA LYS A 133 17.93 -7.98 27.89
C LYS A 133 18.37 -9.22 27.11
N PHE A 134 17.52 -9.72 26.21
CA PHE A 134 17.88 -10.82 25.32
C PHE A 134 18.96 -10.40 24.32
N MET A 135 18.83 -9.22 23.70
CA MET A 135 19.81 -8.67 22.77
C MET A 135 21.14 -8.34 23.46
N ASP A 136 21.12 -7.84 24.69
CA ASP A 136 22.32 -7.63 25.51
C ASP A 136 23.03 -8.95 25.82
N GLY A 137 22.26 -10.00 26.12
CA GLY A 137 22.79 -11.36 26.30
C GLY A 137 23.38 -11.95 25.01
N VAL A 138 22.74 -11.70 23.85
CA VAL A 138 23.28 -12.08 22.54
C VAL A 138 24.54 -11.28 22.21
N GLY A 139 24.60 -9.99 22.54
CA GLY A 139 25.77 -9.14 22.40
C GLY A 139 26.96 -9.64 23.22
N ALA A 140 26.74 -10.00 24.48
CA ALA A 140 27.77 -10.60 25.33
C ALA A 140 28.28 -11.95 24.79
N VAL A 141 27.42 -12.73 24.12
CA VAL A 141 27.82 -13.98 23.44
C VAL A 141 28.54 -13.69 22.12
N SER A 142 28.16 -12.64 21.37
CA SER A 142 28.85 -12.24 20.14
C SER A 142 30.23 -11.64 20.39
N ASP A 143 30.47 -11.03 21.55
CA ASP A 143 31.81 -10.56 21.91
C ASP A 143 32.77 -11.73 22.23
N SER A 144 32.20 -12.87 22.66
CA SER A 144 32.95 -14.12 22.90
C SER A 144 33.10 -15.02 21.67
N CYS A 145 32.24 -14.82 20.66
CA CYS A 145 32.18 -15.62 19.44
C CYS A 145 32.42 -14.70 18.25
N ASN A 146 33.56 -14.81 17.56
CA ASN A 146 33.86 -14.13 16.30
C ASN A 146 32.82 -14.51 15.22
N PHE A 147 31.63 -13.94 15.28
CA PHE A 147 30.62 -14.03 14.25
C PHE A 147 31.01 -13.05 13.16
N PRO A 148 31.11 -13.49 11.89
CA PRO A 148 31.35 -12.58 10.79
C PRO A 148 30.20 -11.56 10.76
N THR A 149 30.54 -10.28 10.90
CA THR A 149 29.61 -9.21 10.56
C THR A 149 29.11 -9.48 9.14
N LEU A 150 27.79 -9.37 8.94
CA LEU A 150 27.24 -9.23 7.59
C LEU A 150 27.68 -7.87 7.07
N ASP A 151 28.96 -7.78 6.71
CA ASP A 151 29.50 -6.70 5.91
C ASP A 151 28.74 -6.79 4.59
N HIS A 152 27.72 -5.95 4.44
CA HIS A 152 27.17 -5.65 3.13
C HIS A 152 28.30 -5.01 2.33
N LYS A 153 29.13 -5.82 1.67
CA LYS A 153 30.13 -5.36 0.71
C LYS A 153 29.41 -4.43 -0.26
N GLU A 154 29.75 -3.15 -0.20
CA GLU A 154 29.20 -2.18 -1.14
C GLU A 154 29.49 -2.67 -2.56
N GLU A 155 28.44 -2.76 -3.37
CA GLU A 155 28.60 -3.24 -4.74
C GLU A 155 29.46 -2.27 -5.53
N GLN A 156 30.65 -2.74 -5.87
CA GLN A 156 31.51 -2.10 -6.85
C GLN A 156 30.81 -2.11 -8.22
N PRO A 157 30.54 -0.95 -8.85
CA PRO A 157 29.99 -0.92 -10.20
C PRO A 157 30.89 -1.70 -11.15
N VAL A 158 30.27 -2.45 -12.06
CA VAL A 158 30.99 -3.31 -12.99
C VAL A 158 30.67 -2.88 -14.42
N LEU A 159 31.71 -2.56 -15.18
CA LEU A 159 31.61 -2.27 -16.60
C LEU A 159 31.88 -3.54 -17.41
N ILE A 160 30.94 -3.92 -18.28
CA ILE A 160 31.10 -5.05 -19.20
C ILE A 160 31.31 -4.51 -20.60
N ILE A 161 32.31 -5.05 -21.29
CA ILE A 161 32.68 -4.67 -22.65
C ILE A 161 32.71 -5.95 -23.48
N ASP A 162 31.92 -5.98 -24.55
CA ASP A 162 31.89 -7.10 -25.51
C ASP A 162 32.72 -6.70 -26.75
N THR A 163 33.68 -7.53 -27.13
CA THR A 163 34.55 -7.31 -28.29
C THR A 163 34.04 -8.09 -29.51
N ASN A 164 34.29 -7.57 -30.70
CA ASN A 164 33.77 -8.17 -31.95
C ASN A 164 34.51 -9.46 -32.35
N GLU A 165 35.73 -9.67 -31.84
CA GLU A 165 36.61 -10.78 -32.21
C GLU A 165 36.79 -11.82 -31.10
N GLU A 166 37.06 -13.08 -31.49
CA GLU A 166 37.34 -14.22 -30.60
C GLU A 166 38.63 -14.10 -29.78
N SER A 167 39.47 -13.11 -30.06
CA SER A 167 40.65 -12.78 -29.24
C SER A 167 40.67 -11.31 -28.80
N GLY A 168 39.56 -10.60 -29.04
CA GLY A 168 39.44 -9.17 -28.83
C GLY A 168 39.59 -8.77 -27.36
N ALA A 169 39.22 -9.61 -26.40
CA ALA A 169 39.28 -9.24 -24.98
C ALA A 169 40.72 -9.11 -24.45
N ARG A 170 41.66 -9.91 -24.97
CA ARG A 170 43.10 -9.79 -24.62
C ARG A 170 43.71 -8.56 -25.27
N SER A 171 43.46 -8.36 -26.57
CA SER A 171 43.90 -7.18 -27.31
C SER A 171 43.39 -5.88 -26.67
N TYR A 172 42.12 -5.86 -26.27
CA TYR A 172 41.50 -4.73 -25.58
C TYR A 172 42.11 -4.48 -24.20
N ARG A 173 42.38 -5.53 -23.41
CA ARG A 173 43.10 -5.40 -22.14
C ARG A 173 44.51 -4.82 -22.34
N ASP A 174 45.25 -5.29 -23.33
CA ASP A 174 46.61 -4.82 -23.59
C ASP A 174 46.61 -3.37 -24.10
N ALA A 175 45.63 -2.98 -24.91
CA ALA A 175 45.43 -1.61 -25.36
C ALA A 175 45.06 -0.67 -24.19
N LEU A 176 44.18 -1.14 -23.28
CA LEU A 176 43.86 -0.43 -22.04
C LEU A 176 45.09 -0.23 -21.16
N ILE A 177 45.88 -1.30 -20.95
CA ILE A 177 47.10 -1.26 -20.11
C ILE A 177 48.16 -0.32 -20.70
N LYS A 178 48.33 -0.30 -22.02
CA LYS A 178 49.26 0.62 -22.71
C LYS A 178 48.84 2.09 -22.58
N LYS A 179 47.55 2.38 -22.48
CA LYS A 179 47.01 3.73 -22.29
C LYS A 179 46.84 4.03 -20.79
N SER A 180 47.96 4.22 -20.08
CA SER A 180 48.02 4.48 -18.63
C SER A 180 47.18 5.69 -18.17
N ASN A 181 46.98 6.67 -19.05
CA ASN A 181 46.14 7.85 -18.79
C ASN A 181 44.65 7.51 -18.59
N VAL A 182 44.17 6.41 -19.18
CA VAL A 182 42.79 5.94 -19.04
C VAL A 182 42.60 5.17 -17.74
N LEU A 183 43.63 4.45 -17.29
CA LEU A 183 43.60 3.60 -16.10
C LEU A 183 43.78 4.35 -14.78
N GLY A 184 44.48 5.50 -14.76
CA GLY A 184 44.91 6.13 -13.51
C GLY A 184 45.80 5.20 -12.66
N LYS A 185 45.84 5.38 -11.32
CA LYS A 185 46.57 4.51 -10.37
C LYS A 185 45.91 3.12 -10.15
N ARG A 186 45.33 2.48 -11.17
CA ARG A 186 44.68 1.17 -11.03
C ARG A 186 45.68 0.00 -11.15
N ARG A 187 45.39 -1.10 -10.45
CA ARG A 187 46.10 -2.37 -10.61
C ARG A 187 45.44 -3.19 -11.72
N VAL A 188 46.22 -4.00 -12.40
CA VAL A 188 45.81 -4.89 -13.51
C VAL A 188 44.79 -5.96 -13.08
N ASP A 189 44.53 -6.07 -11.78
CA ASP A 189 43.65 -7.06 -11.12
C ASP A 189 42.15 -6.70 -11.17
N ASP A 190 41.80 -5.44 -11.46
CA ASP A 190 40.40 -5.00 -11.57
C ASP A 190 39.75 -5.39 -12.91
N ILE A 191 40.55 -5.93 -13.85
CA ILE A 191 40.12 -6.35 -15.19
C ILE A 191 40.02 -7.88 -15.26
N ILE A 192 38.80 -8.39 -15.40
CA ILE A 192 38.50 -9.82 -15.48
C ILE A 192 38.14 -10.19 -16.93
N LEU A 193 38.75 -11.25 -17.44
CA LEU A 193 38.51 -11.80 -18.77
C LEU A 193 37.78 -13.16 -18.66
N PRO A 194 36.45 -13.18 -18.43
CA PRO A 194 35.72 -14.44 -18.27
C PRO A 194 35.57 -15.22 -19.58
N LYS A 195 35.63 -14.52 -20.73
CA LYS A 195 35.47 -15.10 -22.07
C LYS A 195 36.43 -14.42 -23.05
N PRO A 196 36.77 -15.10 -24.16
CA PRO A 196 37.64 -14.56 -25.22
C PRO A 196 37.18 -13.21 -25.80
N ASN A 197 35.87 -12.93 -25.77
CA ASN A 197 35.26 -11.74 -26.36
C ASN A 197 34.67 -10.78 -25.31
N ARG A 198 34.98 -10.97 -24.02
CA ARG A 198 34.38 -10.18 -22.94
C ARG A 198 35.40 -9.71 -21.93
N VAL A 199 35.37 -8.41 -21.67
CA VAL A 199 36.16 -7.74 -20.62
C VAL A 199 35.20 -7.23 -19.55
N ILE A 200 35.53 -7.47 -18.29
CA ILE A 200 34.78 -6.98 -17.13
C ILE A 200 35.73 -6.12 -16.30
N ILE A 201 35.35 -4.87 -16.02
CA ILE A 201 36.14 -3.94 -15.21
C ILE A 201 35.36 -3.63 -13.94
N LYS A 202 35.96 -3.92 -12.79
CA LYS A 202 35.41 -3.55 -11.49
C LYS A 202 35.82 -2.11 -11.15
N LEU A 203 34.86 -1.31 -10.73
CA LEU A 203 35.02 0.09 -10.37
C LEU A 203 34.55 0.29 -8.93
N LYS A 204 35.06 1.30 -8.22
CA LYS A 204 34.73 1.45 -6.80
C LYS A 204 33.39 2.14 -6.61
N ASN A 205 33.12 3.20 -7.37
CA ASN A 205 31.97 4.09 -7.15
C ASN A 205 31.20 4.41 -8.45
N SER A 206 29.93 4.82 -8.34
CA SER A 206 29.08 5.16 -9.50
C SER A 206 29.58 6.41 -10.26
N GLU A 207 30.13 7.40 -9.57
CA GLU A 207 30.73 8.60 -10.20
C GLU A 207 32.00 8.25 -11.00
N GLU A 208 32.75 7.25 -10.53
CA GLU A 208 33.92 6.73 -11.21
C GLU A 208 33.55 5.98 -12.50
N LEU A 209 32.38 5.33 -12.51
CA LEU A 209 31.83 4.70 -13.71
C LEU A 209 31.51 5.73 -14.80
N GLU A 210 30.92 6.87 -14.42
CA GLU A 210 30.54 7.91 -15.38
C GLU A 210 31.76 8.62 -15.99
N SER A 211 32.76 8.96 -15.15
CA SER A 211 34.01 9.55 -15.62
C SER A 211 34.84 8.58 -16.50
N PHE A 212 34.90 7.31 -16.11
CA PHE A 212 35.59 6.28 -16.90
C PHE A 212 34.87 6.01 -18.22
N ARG A 213 33.53 6.04 -18.23
CA ARG A 213 32.72 5.95 -19.44
C ARG A 213 33.03 7.08 -20.41
N ALA A 214 33.02 8.33 -19.95
CA ALA A 214 33.31 9.48 -20.79
C ALA A 214 34.70 9.38 -21.43
N THR A 215 35.67 8.87 -20.68
CA THR A 215 37.04 8.64 -21.17
C THR A 215 37.09 7.56 -22.25
N LEU A 216 36.37 6.44 -22.07
CA LEU A 216 36.28 5.37 -23.07
C LEU A 216 35.55 5.79 -24.34
N GLU A 217 34.48 6.56 -24.23
CA GLU A 217 33.72 7.07 -25.37
C GLU A 217 34.55 8.07 -26.20
N GLY A 218 35.50 8.78 -25.59
CA GLY A 218 36.42 9.70 -26.28
C GLY A 218 37.57 9.03 -27.05
N ASP A 219 37.88 7.76 -26.78
CA ASP A 219 39.03 7.06 -27.36
C ASP A 219 38.67 6.28 -28.64
N ALA A 220 39.05 6.82 -29.80
CA ALA A 220 38.72 6.25 -31.11
C ALA A 220 39.29 4.83 -31.35
N ASP A 221 40.45 4.49 -30.78
CA ASP A 221 41.07 3.17 -30.98
C ASP A 221 40.39 2.05 -30.19
N LEU A 222 39.86 2.38 -29.00
CA LEU A 222 39.16 1.41 -28.15
C LEU A 222 37.72 1.18 -28.64
N ASN A 223 37.06 2.22 -29.14
CA ASN A 223 35.73 2.09 -29.75
C ASN A 223 35.73 1.29 -31.06
N LYS A 224 36.86 1.21 -31.77
CA LYS A 224 37.00 0.34 -32.96
C LYS A 224 37.07 -1.14 -32.61
N LEU A 225 37.62 -1.48 -31.44
CA LEU A 225 37.86 -2.86 -31.00
C LEU A 225 36.70 -3.46 -30.18
N ALA A 226 35.77 -2.63 -29.71
CA ALA A 226 34.70 -3.05 -28.84
C ALA A 226 33.36 -2.41 -29.21
N ASN A 227 32.29 -3.20 -29.12
CA ASN A 227 30.95 -2.66 -29.02
C ASN A 227 30.65 -2.47 -27.53
N THR A 228 30.81 -1.24 -27.05
CA THR A 228 30.69 -0.89 -25.64
C THR A 228 29.23 -1.02 -25.18
N LYS A 229 28.84 -2.21 -24.74
CA LYS A 229 27.53 -2.43 -24.12
C LYS A 229 27.67 -2.36 -22.60
N ILE A 230 27.52 -1.16 -22.07
CA ILE A 230 27.54 -0.91 -20.62
C ILE A 230 26.39 -1.67 -19.99
N SER A 231 26.69 -2.84 -19.41
CA SER A 231 25.75 -3.47 -18.50
C SER A 231 25.73 -2.65 -17.23
N LYS A 232 24.61 -2.01 -16.92
CA LYS A 232 24.30 -1.69 -15.52
C LYS A 232 24.45 -3.00 -14.71
N THR A 233 24.87 -2.90 -13.45
CA THR A 233 24.90 -4.01 -12.49
C THR A 233 23.63 -4.86 -12.61
N ARG A 234 23.69 -6.15 -12.26
CA ARG A 234 22.50 -7.02 -12.35
C ARG A 234 21.36 -6.36 -11.56
N LYS A 235 20.39 -5.78 -12.28
CA LYS A 235 19.25 -5.13 -11.64
C LYS A 235 18.55 -6.16 -10.74
N ASN A 236 18.45 -5.85 -9.45
CA ASN A 236 17.80 -6.77 -8.52
C ASN A 236 16.31 -6.66 -8.72
N ARG A 237 15.73 -7.71 -9.30
CA ARG A 237 14.30 -7.73 -9.55
C ARG A 237 13.56 -8.33 -8.38
N LEU A 238 12.56 -7.58 -7.90
CA LEU A 238 11.56 -8.04 -6.96
C LEU A 238 10.21 -8.09 -7.65
N ILE A 239 9.36 -9.01 -7.19
CA ILE A 239 7.96 -9.09 -7.57
C ILE A 239 7.09 -8.80 -6.35
N LEU A 240 6.17 -7.87 -6.52
CA LEU A 240 5.21 -7.39 -5.53
C LEU A 240 3.83 -7.87 -5.96
N PHE A 241 3.20 -8.69 -5.13
CA PHE A 241 1.91 -9.29 -5.41
C PHE A 241 0.80 -8.62 -4.63
N GLY A 242 -0.32 -8.33 -5.29
CA GLY A 242 -1.54 -7.87 -4.61
C GLY A 242 -1.59 -6.37 -4.33
N ALA A 243 -0.98 -5.55 -5.18
CA ALA A 243 -1.19 -4.11 -5.14
C ALA A 243 -2.64 -3.77 -5.60
N PRO A 244 -3.19 -2.60 -5.21
CA PRO A 244 -4.50 -2.16 -5.69
C PRO A 244 -4.56 -2.15 -7.22
N GLY A 245 -5.72 -2.44 -7.79
CA GLY A 245 -5.90 -2.50 -9.26
C GLY A 245 -5.97 -1.13 -9.93
N ASP A 246 -6.47 -0.16 -9.18
CA ASP A 246 -6.71 1.24 -9.51
C ASP A 246 -5.47 2.12 -9.36
N ILE A 247 -4.44 1.66 -8.65
CA ILE A 247 -3.22 2.44 -8.43
C ILE A 247 -2.44 2.66 -9.73
N THR A 248 -2.03 3.90 -9.96
CA THR A 248 -1.16 4.25 -11.08
C THR A 248 0.30 3.92 -10.76
N ASP A 249 1.10 3.71 -11.80
CA ASP A 249 2.54 3.42 -11.65
C ASP A 249 3.33 4.52 -10.89
N PRO A 250 3.08 5.85 -11.07
CA PRO A 250 3.74 6.87 -10.26
C PRO A 250 3.27 6.89 -8.80
N GLU A 251 1.98 6.72 -8.52
CA GLU A 251 1.46 6.64 -7.15
C GLU A 251 2.08 5.45 -6.41
N PHE A 252 2.12 4.28 -7.05
CA PHE A 252 2.77 3.09 -6.50
C PHE A 252 4.25 3.32 -6.18
N LYS A 253 4.96 4.10 -7.01
CA LYS A 253 6.36 4.44 -6.78
C LYS A 253 6.54 5.40 -5.60
N ASN A 254 5.60 6.32 -5.38
CA ASN A 254 5.63 7.24 -4.24
C ASN A 254 5.35 6.48 -2.93
N GLU A 255 4.32 5.63 -2.91
CA GLU A 255 4.02 4.76 -1.75
C GLU A 255 5.19 3.87 -1.35
N LEU A 256 5.96 3.37 -2.32
CA LEU A 256 7.17 2.59 -2.03
C LEU A 256 8.32 3.42 -1.45
N LYS A 257 8.37 4.72 -1.73
CA LYS A 257 9.37 5.63 -1.15
C LYS A 257 9.04 6.04 0.27
N ASP A 258 7.75 6.08 0.61
CA ASP A 258 7.29 6.49 1.94
C ASP A 258 7.57 5.42 3.03
N ILE A 259 8.00 4.23 2.64
CA ILE A 259 8.42 3.18 3.57
C ILE A 259 9.76 3.54 4.21
N GLU A 260 9.81 3.54 5.54
CA GLU A 260 11.02 3.84 6.31
C GLU A 260 12.23 2.97 5.89
N GLY A 261 13.38 3.63 5.68
CA GLY A 261 14.64 2.97 5.31
C GLY A 261 14.91 2.86 3.80
N LEU A 262 13.97 3.27 2.94
CA LEU A 262 14.24 3.44 1.51
C LEU A 262 14.79 4.84 1.21
N SER A 263 16.09 4.93 0.90
CA SER A 263 16.66 6.16 0.30
C SER A 263 16.13 6.37 -1.12
N ASP A 264 16.06 7.62 -1.59
CA ASP A 264 15.59 8.13 -2.90
C ASP A 264 16.07 7.42 -4.19
N GLN A 265 16.88 6.37 -4.08
CA GLN A 265 17.61 5.75 -5.16
C GLN A 265 16.76 4.74 -5.94
N GLU A 266 16.38 5.16 -7.17
CA GLU A 266 16.16 4.35 -8.37
C GLU A 266 15.27 3.09 -8.24
N ILE A 267 14.06 3.22 -7.70
CA ILE A 267 13.02 2.20 -7.91
C ILE A 267 12.47 2.35 -9.34
N ASP A 268 12.79 1.39 -10.20
CA ASP A 268 12.27 1.33 -11.58
C ASP A 268 11.20 0.26 -11.70
N ILE A 269 10.04 0.59 -12.27
CA ILE A 269 9.02 -0.41 -12.59
C ILE A 269 9.42 -1.08 -13.91
N PHE A 270 9.79 -2.36 -13.84
CA PHE A 270 10.12 -3.16 -15.03
C PHE A 270 8.85 -3.58 -15.78
N LYS A 271 7.83 -4.01 -15.05
CA LYS A 271 6.55 -4.45 -15.62
C LYS A 271 5.45 -4.47 -14.56
N SER A 272 4.25 -4.05 -14.92
CA SER A 272 3.04 -4.32 -14.15
C SER A 272 2.07 -5.20 -14.93
N PHE A 273 1.27 -6.00 -14.24
CA PHE A 273 0.23 -6.84 -14.86
C PHE A 273 -0.91 -7.12 -13.90
N PRO A 274 -2.16 -7.13 -14.38
CA PRO A 274 -3.32 -7.41 -13.55
C PRO A 274 -3.36 -8.89 -13.13
N ASN A 275 -4.04 -9.13 -12.02
CA ASN A 275 -4.36 -10.46 -11.50
C ASN A 275 -5.88 -10.69 -11.61
N ASN A 276 -6.30 -11.96 -11.59
CA ASN A 276 -7.70 -12.34 -11.82
C ASN A 276 -8.67 -11.82 -10.75
N ASN A 277 -8.16 -11.45 -9.57
CA ASN A 277 -8.94 -10.93 -8.45
C ASN A 277 -9.07 -9.39 -8.45
N GLY A 278 -8.69 -8.71 -9.54
CA GLY A 278 -8.72 -7.25 -9.63
C GLY A 278 -7.51 -6.54 -9.03
N SER A 279 -6.58 -7.25 -8.37
CA SER A 279 -5.31 -6.69 -7.91
C SER A 279 -4.27 -6.59 -9.03
N LYS A 280 -3.22 -5.80 -8.84
CA LYS A 280 -2.12 -5.61 -9.78
C LYS A 280 -0.82 -6.15 -9.18
N ASN A 281 0.00 -6.78 -10.02
CA ASN A 281 1.32 -7.26 -9.64
C ASN A 281 2.38 -6.39 -10.31
N TYR A 282 3.43 -6.07 -9.56
CA TYR A 282 4.53 -5.22 -10.01
C TYR A 282 5.85 -5.99 -9.98
N ILE A 283 6.65 -5.86 -11.04
CA ILE A 283 8.04 -6.26 -11.07
C ILE A 283 8.86 -4.98 -11.03
N ILE A 284 9.65 -4.80 -9.98
CA ILE A 284 10.49 -3.63 -9.78
C ILE A 284 11.96 -4.03 -9.84
N ASP A 285 12.78 -3.14 -10.42
CA ASP A 285 14.23 -3.18 -10.32
C ASP A 285 14.63 -2.26 -9.14
N VAL A 286 15.46 -2.78 -8.22
CA VAL A 286 15.94 -2.06 -7.03
C VAL A 286 17.43 -2.26 -6.80
N ASN A 287 18.03 -1.42 -5.96
CA ASN A 287 19.40 -1.60 -5.46
C ASN A 287 19.49 -2.73 -4.43
N ASN A 288 20.69 -3.27 -4.19
CA ASN A 288 20.89 -4.35 -3.20
C ASN A 288 20.47 -3.97 -1.77
N LYS A 289 20.77 -2.74 -1.33
CA LYS A 289 20.39 -2.22 -0.01
C LYS A 289 18.87 -2.27 0.17
N THR A 290 18.16 -1.65 -0.78
CA THR A 290 16.69 -1.68 -0.86
C THR A 290 16.12 -3.09 -0.94
N LYS A 291 16.76 -3.97 -1.70
CA LYS A 291 16.34 -5.36 -1.86
C LYS A 291 16.38 -6.11 -0.53
N ALA A 292 17.44 -5.95 0.27
CA ALA A 292 17.57 -6.59 1.57
C ALA A 292 16.41 -6.17 2.48
N ILE A 293 16.20 -4.85 2.62
CA ILE A 293 15.12 -4.27 3.44
C ILE A 293 13.74 -4.80 3.00
N LEU A 294 13.43 -4.74 1.71
CA LEU A 294 12.14 -5.20 1.17
C LEU A 294 11.93 -6.71 1.33
N LEU A 295 12.99 -7.52 1.26
CA LEU A 295 12.91 -8.96 1.49
C LEU A 295 12.76 -9.29 2.97
N ASP A 296 13.43 -8.55 3.86
CA ASP A 296 13.32 -8.70 5.31
C ASP A 296 11.92 -8.35 5.81
N LEU A 297 11.31 -7.29 5.25
CA LEU A 297 9.92 -6.94 5.51
C LEU A 297 8.96 -8.03 5.03
N SER A 298 9.24 -8.68 3.90
CA SER A 298 8.46 -9.74 3.22
C SER A 298 7.05 -9.34 2.74
N LYS A 299 6.42 -8.37 3.40
CA LYS A 299 5.09 -7.83 3.12
C LYS A 299 5.06 -6.35 3.50
N ILE A 300 4.34 -5.56 2.71
CA ILE A 300 4.11 -4.13 2.95
C ILE A 300 2.61 -3.84 2.76
N ILE A 301 2.15 -2.70 3.27
CA ILE A 301 0.77 -2.26 3.10
C ILE A 301 0.80 -1.04 2.17
N ILE A 302 0.02 -1.09 1.09
CA ILE A 302 -0.14 0.02 0.14
C ILE A 302 -1.65 0.22 -0.04
N ASN A 303 -2.18 1.41 0.24
CA ASN A 303 -3.63 1.69 0.17
C ASN A 303 -4.49 0.58 0.80
N TYR A 304 -4.19 0.22 2.05
CA TYR A 304 -4.86 -0.84 2.83
C TYR A 304 -4.74 -2.27 2.25
N ASN A 305 -4.02 -2.47 1.14
CA ASN A 305 -3.79 -3.77 0.53
C ASN A 305 -2.47 -4.36 1.01
N ARG A 306 -2.50 -5.63 1.42
CA ARG A 306 -1.31 -6.38 1.81
C ARG A 306 -0.55 -6.85 0.58
N VAL A 307 0.55 -6.17 0.27
CA VAL A 307 1.41 -6.48 -0.86
C VAL A 307 2.53 -7.41 -0.42
N LYS A 308 2.64 -8.58 -1.06
CA LYS A 308 3.67 -9.58 -0.75
C LYS A 308 4.89 -9.39 -1.63
N ILE A 309 6.08 -9.34 -1.03
CA ILE A 309 7.35 -9.14 -1.72
C ILE A 309 8.08 -10.46 -1.88
N GLN A 310 8.60 -10.74 -3.08
CA GLN A 310 9.44 -11.91 -3.35
C GLN A 310 10.54 -11.60 -4.37
N ASN A 311 11.61 -12.39 -4.37
CA ASN A 311 12.59 -12.36 -5.45
C ASN A 311 11.94 -12.72 -6.79
N TYR A 312 12.12 -11.86 -7.80
CA TYR A 312 11.68 -12.18 -9.15
C TYR A 312 12.71 -13.10 -9.81
N VAL A 313 12.30 -14.34 -10.03
CA VAL A 313 13.13 -15.36 -10.66
C VAL A 313 12.48 -15.83 -11.95
N GLN A 314 13.20 -15.64 -13.06
CA GLN A 314 12.83 -16.21 -14.34
C GLN A 314 13.49 -17.58 -14.52
N VAL A 315 12.66 -18.62 -14.57
CA VAL A 315 13.09 -19.98 -14.93
C VAL A 315 12.89 -20.13 -16.43
N SER A 316 13.99 -20.17 -17.19
CA SER A 316 13.93 -20.39 -18.64
C SER A 316 13.64 -21.86 -18.93
N ARG A 317 12.70 -22.12 -19.86
CA ARG A 317 12.43 -23.44 -20.42
C ARG A 317 13.01 -23.51 -21.83
N CYS A 318 13.73 -24.58 -22.14
CA CYS A 318 14.25 -24.81 -23.47
C CYS A 318 13.11 -25.28 -24.40
N PHE A 319 12.79 -24.52 -25.45
CA PHE A 319 11.73 -24.93 -26.38
C PHE A 319 12.05 -26.17 -27.21
N LYS A 320 13.32 -26.61 -27.27
CA LYS A 320 13.76 -27.82 -27.96
C LYS A 320 13.54 -29.08 -27.13
N CYS A 321 14.03 -29.11 -25.89
CA CYS A 321 14.01 -30.31 -25.05
C CYS A 321 13.07 -30.20 -23.83
N GLN A 322 12.40 -29.06 -23.66
CA GLN A 322 11.49 -28.72 -22.55
C GLN A 322 12.11 -28.64 -21.16
N LYS A 323 13.41 -28.94 -21.00
CA LYS A 323 14.10 -28.84 -19.70
C LYS A 323 14.31 -27.39 -19.26
N PHE A 324 14.44 -27.20 -17.95
CA PHE A 324 14.67 -25.89 -17.35
C PHE A 324 16.17 -25.52 -17.31
N GLY A 325 16.46 -24.21 -17.28
CA GLY A 325 17.80 -23.68 -17.03
C GLY A 325 18.63 -23.31 -18.26
N HIS A 326 18.17 -23.60 -19.47
CA HIS A 326 18.82 -23.19 -20.72
C HIS A 326 17.82 -22.84 -21.82
N VAL A 327 18.30 -22.17 -22.88
CA VAL A 327 17.52 -21.83 -24.08
C VAL A 327 17.86 -22.77 -25.22
N ALA A 328 16.99 -22.83 -26.24
CA ALA A 328 17.13 -23.76 -27.38
C ALA A 328 18.48 -23.64 -28.12
N PHE A 329 19.02 -22.42 -28.23
CA PHE A 329 20.31 -22.15 -28.86
C PHE A 329 21.48 -22.91 -28.22
N ASN A 330 21.47 -23.09 -26.89
CA ASN A 330 22.52 -23.80 -26.15
C ASN A 330 22.15 -25.26 -25.83
N CYS A 331 21.14 -25.81 -26.50
CA CYS A 331 20.60 -27.13 -26.17
C CYS A 331 21.40 -28.26 -26.83
N ARG A 332 21.97 -29.15 -26.00
CA ARG A 332 22.66 -30.37 -26.43
C ARG A 332 21.77 -31.62 -26.44
N HIS A 333 20.51 -31.48 -26.07
CA HIS A 333 19.56 -32.59 -25.96
C HIS A 333 18.73 -32.76 -27.23
N GLY A 334 18.14 -33.96 -27.37
CA GLY A 334 17.14 -34.26 -28.41
C GLY A 334 15.85 -33.45 -28.28
N VAL A 335 15.08 -33.40 -29.36
CA VAL A 335 13.80 -32.68 -29.42
C VAL A 335 12.74 -33.42 -28.59
N ARG A 336 11.99 -32.67 -27.78
CA ARG A 336 10.87 -33.18 -26.98
C ARG A 336 9.65 -32.28 -27.12
N CYS A 337 8.48 -32.90 -27.23
CA CYS A 337 7.21 -32.22 -27.33
C CYS A 337 6.78 -31.66 -25.96
N GLY A 338 6.41 -30.38 -25.92
CA GLY A 338 5.91 -29.71 -24.71
C GLY A 338 4.48 -30.11 -24.34
N ALA A 339 3.71 -30.72 -25.25
CA ALA A 339 2.37 -31.20 -24.97
C ALA A 339 2.39 -32.64 -24.43
N CYS A 340 2.94 -33.60 -25.18
CA CYS A 340 2.85 -35.04 -24.86
C CYS A 340 4.19 -35.71 -24.47
N GLY A 341 5.30 -34.97 -24.41
CA GLY A 341 6.61 -35.51 -24.04
C GLY A 341 7.30 -36.40 -25.09
N GLY A 342 6.68 -36.60 -26.26
CA GLY A 342 7.21 -37.40 -27.37
C GLY A 342 8.44 -36.79 -28.07
N ASN A 343 9.10 -37.58 -28.92
CA ASN A 343 10.32 -37.18 -29.66
C ASN A 343 10.00 -36.41 -30.96
N HIS A 344 9.29 -35.29 -30.86
CA HIS A 344 8.97 -34.42 -32.00
C HIS A 344 8.80 -32.97 -31.53
N ASP A 345 8.79 -32.02 -32.47
CA ASP A 345 8.51 -30.62 -32.18
C ASP A 345 7.05 -30.45 -31.71
N THR A 346 6.84 -29.62 -30.68
CA THR A 346 5.50 -29.34 -30.14
C THR A 346 4.52 -28.83 -31.20
N ARG A 347 5.00 -28.09 -32.20
CA ARG A 347 4.18 -27.55 -33.29
C ARG A 347 3.64 -28.64 -34.23
N SER A 348 4.32 -29.78 -34.30
CA SER A 348 3.94 -30.92 -35.13
C SER A 348 3.35 -32.06 -34.29
N CYS A 349 2.83 -31.74 -33.11
CA CYS A 349 2.28 -32.74 -32.22
C CYS A 349 0.91 -33.23 -32.73
N PRO A 350 0.75 -34.52 -33.04
CA PRO A 350 -0.53 -35.06 -33.52
C PRO A 350 -1.64 -34.95 -32.46
N ASN A 351 -1.27 -34.82 -31.19
CA ASN A 351 -2.20 -34.71 -30.06
C ASN A 351 -2.06 -33.36 -29.34
N GLY A 352 -1.60 -32.30 -30.04
CA GLY A 352 -1.28 -31.01 -29.43
C GLY A 352 -2.46 -30.30 -28.75
N GLU A 353 -3.69 -30.66 -29.12
CA GLU A 353 -4.95 -30.11 -28.61
C GLU A 353 -5.70 -31.08 -27.68
N ASN A 354 -5.31 -32.36 -27.63
CA ASN A 354 -5.99 -33.34 -26.78
C ASN A 354 -5.39 -33.35 -25.37
N GLU A 355 -6.09 -32.71 -24.43
CA GLU A 355 -5.65 -32.58 -23.04
C GLU A 355 -5.37 -33.91 -22.33
N GLN A 356 -6.09 -34.98 -22.70
CA GLN A 356 -5.93 -36.32 -22.12
C GLN A 356 -4.57 -36.94 -22.46
N THR A 357 -3.90 -36.44 -23.50
CA THR A 357 -2.60 -36.93 -23.94
C THR A 357 -1.43 -36.11 -23.38
N PHE A 358 -1.72 -35.06 -22.61
CA PHE A 358 -0.69 -34.17 -22.11
C PHE A 358 0.17 -34.86 -21.05
N LYS A 359 1.48 -34.73 -21.24
CA LYS A 359 2.50 -35.39 -20.42
C LYS A 359 3.70 -34.47 -20.30
N CYS A 360 3.94 -34.00 -19.08
CA CYS A 360 5.06 -33.14 -18.78
C CYS A 360 6.34 -33.97 -18.67
N VAL A 361 7.25 -33.83 -19.65
CA VAL A 361 8.53 -34.55 -19.65
C VAL A 361 9.35 -34.31 -18.39
N ASN A 362 9.31 -33.10 -17.82
CA ASN A 362 10.06 -32.78 -16.60
C ASN A 362 9.49 -33.51 -15.38
N CYS A 363 8.15 -33.56 -15.24
CA CYS A 363 7.52 -34.28 -14.12
C CYS A 363 7.67 -35.79 -14.25
N ILE A 364 7.64 -36.34 -15.47
CA ILE A 364 7.92 -37.76 -15.73
C ILE A 364 9.35 -38.11 -15.33
N GLU A 365 10.35 -37.33 -15.79
CA GLU A 365 11.75 -37.54 -15.43
C GLU A 365 11.98 -37.42 -13.91
N ALA A 366 11.29 -36.48 -13.26
CA ALA A 366 11.34 -36.28 -11.81
C ALA A 366 10.48 -37.28 -11.01
N LYS A 367 9.80 -38.23 -11.67
CA LYS A 367 8.91 -39.23 -11.05
C LYS A 367 7.79 -38.62 -10.19
N ILE A 368 7.25 -37.49 -10.62
CA ILE A 368 6.14 -36.80 -9.93
C ILE A 368 4.81 -37.35 -10.46
N PRO A 369 3.88 -37.80 -9.59
CA PRO A 369 2.59 -38.37 -10.00
C PRO A 369 1.72 -37.38 -10.81
N ASP A 370 1.72 -36.10 -10.42
CA ASP A 370 1.12 -35.02 -11.19
C ASP A 370 2.03 -34.67 -12.38
N HIS A 371 1.89 -35.45 -13.46
CA HIS A 371 2.60 -35.25 -14.72
C HIS A 371 1.64 -35.13 -15.93
N MET A 372 0.33 -35.26 -15.72
CA MET A 372 -0.70 -35.19 -16.77
C MET A 372 -1.06 -33.73 -17.10
N HIS A 373 -0.08 -32.99 -17.61
CA HIS A 373 -0.22 -31.60 -18.02
C HIS A 373 0.88 -31.23 -19.01
N ARG A 374 0.73 -30.11 -19.72
CA ARG A 374 1.76 -29.61 -20.64
C ARG A 374 2.99 -29.14 -19.87
N ALA A 375 4.17 -29.25 -20.47
CA ALA A 375 5.43 -28.80 -19.87
C ALA A 375 5.49 -27.28 -19.60
N ASP A 376 4.56 -26.50 -20.14
CA ASP A 376 4.39 -25.06 -19.91
C ASP A 376 3.25 -24.68 -18.96
N SER A 377 2.60 -25.67 -18.34
CA SER A 377 1.55 -25.40 -17.37
C SER A 377 2.10 -24.59 -16.19
N LYS A 378 1.35 -23.56 -15.78
CA LYS A 378 1.66 -22.74 -14.59
C LYS A 378 1.59 -23.54 -13.30
N SER A 379 0.80 -24.62 -13.26
CA SER A 379 0.65 -25.52 -12.12
C SER A 379 1.71 -26.62 -12.06
N CYS A 380 2.66 -26.68 -13.02
CA CYS A 380 3.65 -27.74 -13.10
C CYS A 380 4.51 -27.85 -11.81
N PRO A 381 4.50 -29.00 -11.10
CA PRO A 381 5.28 -29.19 -9.88
C PRO A 381 6.79 -29.09 -10.09
N SER A 382 7.30 -29.64 -11.20
CA SER A 382 8.73 -29.55 -11.54
C SER A 382 9.17 -28.11 -11.76
N PHE A 383 8.33 -27.30 -12.40
CA PHE A 383 8.58 -25.87 -12.57
C PHE A 383 8.60 -25.14 -11.23
N ALA A 384 7.63 -25.42 -10.35
CA ALA A 384 7.58 -24.84 -9.02
C ALA A 384 8.82 -25.19 -8.18
N ALA A 385 9.29 -26.45 -8.24
CA ALA A 385 10.51 -26.90 -7.59
C ALA A 385 11.75 -26.17 -8.12
N HIS A 386 11.93 -26.09 -9.44
CA HIS A 386 13.04 -25.35 -10.05
C HIS A 386 13.01 -23.86 -9.73
N LYS A 387 11.82 -23.25 -9.64
CA LYS A 387 11.66 -21.85 -9.23
C LYS A 387 12.12 -21.64 -7.79
N LYS A 388 11.71 -22.52 -6.86
CA LYS A 388 12.18 -22.49 -5.46
C LYS A 388 13.70 -22.65 -5.35
N LEU A 389 14.29 -23.59 -6.11
CA LEU A 389 15.74 -23.79 -6.13
C LEU A 389 16.51 -22.58 -6.66
N LYS A 390 16.02 -21.92 -7.72
CA LYS A 390 16.67 -20.70 -8.19
C LYS A 390 16.52 -19.54 -7.19
N ILE A 391 15.42 -19.46 -6.46
CA ILE A 391 15.25 -18.46 -5.40
C ILE A 391 16.28 -18.70 -4.29
N SER A 392 16.43 -19.94 -3.80
CA SER A 392 17.40 -20.25 -2.74
C SER A 392 18.86 -20.06 -3.17
N GLN A 393 19.21 -20.43 -4.41
CA GLN A 393 20.56 -20.20 -4.95
C GLN A 393 20.89 -18.71 -5.17
N GLY A 394 19.89 -17.85 -5.26
CA GLY A 394 20.05 -16.40 -5.34
C GLY A 394 20.38 -15.72 -3.99
N HIS A 395 20.17 -16.41 -2.87
CA HIS A 395 20.52 -15.93 -1.52
C HIS A 395 21.94 -16.33 -1.07
N ALA A 396 22.62 -17.23 -1.80
CA ALA A 396 23.86 -17.87 -1.38
C ALA A 396 25.13 -17.38 -2.11
N LYS A 397 25.18 -16.12 -2.57
CA LYS A 397 26.36 -15.56 -3.23
C LYS A 397 26.66 -14.15 -2.81
#